data_AF-A0A8T2MGA8-F1
#
_entry.id   AF-A0A8T2MGA8-F1
#
_cell.length_a   1.000
_cell.length_b   1.000
_cell.length_c   1.000
_cell.angle_alpha   90.00
_cell.angle_beta   90.00
_cell.angle_gamma   90.00
#
_symmetry.space_group_name_H-M   'P 1'
#
loop_
_entity.id
_entity.type
_entity.pdbx_description
1 polymer ?
#
loop_
_entity_poly.entity_id
_entity_poly.type
_entity_poly.pdbx_seq_one_letter_code
_entity_poly.pdbx_strand_id
1 'polypeptide(L)'
;MRLSLTSGQITCIFYIAMFVSSFTLGAFAYDAKVSTCCHTLTSAEVKDPIQSCARVPGRRRGRGYCYEAYVLSTEGTTSCININAPWIEETLAKLKQDGNPCKGTPQ
;
A
#
# COMPACT_ATOMS: atom_id res chain seq x y z
N MET A 1 -14.86 15.45 -45.18
CA MET A 1 -15.60 14.23 -44.81
C MET A 1 -16.51 14.56 -43.63
N ARG A 2 -17.81 14.76 -43.88
CA ARG A 2 -18.79 15.05 -42.83
C ARG A 2 -19.34 13.72 -42.32
N LEU A 3 -18.95 13.32 -41.11
CA LEU A 3 -19.48 12.14 -40.44
C LEU A 3 -20.92 12.45 -39.99
N SER A 4 -21.91 12.13 -40.82
CA SER A 4 -23.31 12.07 -40.40
C SER A 4 -23.49 10.90 -39.45
N LEU A 5 -23.27 11.13 -38.15
CA LEU A 5 -23.69 10.18 -37.13
C LEU A 5 -25.22 10.20 -37.08
N THR A 6 -25.84 9.11 -37.51
CA THR A 6 -27.27 8.90 -37.32
C THR A 6 -27.58 8.88 -35.82
N SER A 7 -28.73 9.43 -35.42
CA SER A 7 -29.18 9.57 -34.03
C SER A 7 -28.96 8.32 -33.17
N GLY A 8 -29.09 7.11 -33.75
CA GLY A 8 -28.83 5.85 -33.06
C GLY A 8 -27.37 5.61 -32.65
N GLN A 9 -26.38 6.10 -33.40
CA GLN A 9 -24.96 5.95 -33.05
C GLN A 9 -24.58 6.80 -31.84
N ILE A 10 -25.18 7.98 -31.70
CA ILE A 10 -24.94 8.88 -30.56
C ILE A 10 -25.45 8.21 -29.28
N THR A 11 -26.63 7.60 -29.33
CA THR A 11 -27.19 6.85 -28.19
C THR A 11 -26.28 5.70 -27.78
N CYS A 12 -25.77 4.91 -28.73
CA CYS A 12 -24.83 3.82 -28.42
C CYS A 12 -23.53 4.31 -27.75
N ILE A 13 -22.96 5.43 -28.21
CA ILE A 13 -21.75 6.00 -27.62
C ILE A 13 -22.00 6.46 -26.18
N PHE A 14 -23.16 7.09 -25.91
CA PHE A 14 -23.53 7.48 -24.55
C PHE A 14 -23.65 6.28 -23.60
N TYR A 15 -24.26 5.17 -24.06
CA TYR A 15 -24.35 3.95 -23.26
C TYR A 15 -22.99 3.33 -22.98
N ILE A 16 -22.10 3.27 -23.97
CA ILE A 16 -20.74 2.75 -23.78
C ILE A 16 -19.96 3.64 -22.80
N ALA A 17 -20.07 4.97 -22.92
CA ALA A 17 -19.41 5.90 -22.02
C ALA A 17 -19.89 5.77 -20.57
N MET A 18 -21.21 5.63 -20.35
CA MET A 18 -21.78 5.37 -19.01
C MET A 18 -21.34 4.02 -18.44
N PHE A 19 -21.29 2.98 -19.28
CA PHE A 19 -20.85 1.66 -18.85
C PHE A 19 -19.38 1.68 -18.42
N VAL A 20 -18.50 2.30 -19.22
CA VAL A 20 -17.07 2.42 -18.90
C VAL A 20 -16.82 3.27 -17.64
N SER A 21 -17.60 4.33 -17.41
CA SER A 21 -17.47 5.17 -16.22
C SER A 21 -17.99 4.51 -14.93
N SER A 22 -18.81 3.45 -15.04
CA SER A 22 -19.21 2.66 -13.88
C SER A 22 -18.08 1.74 -13.37
N PHE A 23 -17.10 1.40 -14.22
CA PHE A 23 -15.97 0.55 -13.82
C PHE A 23 -14.82 1.30 -13.14
N THR A 24 -14.80 2.64 -13.18
CA THR A 24 -13.71 3.43 -12.59
C THR A 24 -13.93 3.83 -11.13
N LEU A 25 -15.12 3.59 -10.55
CA LEU A 25 -15.36 3.76 -9.10
C LEU A 25 -14.95 2.53 -8.25
N GLY A 26 -14.26 1.56 -8.86
CA GLY A 26 -13.50 0.52 -8.15
C GLY A 26 -12.08 0.95 -7.79
N ALA A 27 -11.82 2.24 -7.61
CA ALA A 27 -10.60 2.68 -6.94
C ALA A 27 -10.73 2.23 -5.49
N PHE A 28 -10.07 1.12 -5.15
CA PHE A 28 -9.88 0.68 -3.79
C PHE A 28 -9.47 1.89 -2.96
N ALA A 29 -10.40 2.42 -2.17
CA ALA A 29 -10.08 3.22 -1.01
C ALA A 29 -9.35 2.28 -0.05
N TYR A 30 -8.07 2.02 -0.31
CA TYR A 30 -7.13 1.58 0.70
C TYR A 30 -6.97 2.75 1.65
N ASP A 31 -7.98 2.87 2.52
CA ASP A 31 -7.88 3.55 3.79
C ASP A 31 -6.66 2.92 4.48
N ALA A 32 -5.54 3.63 4.43
CA ALA A 32 -4.25 3.18 4.94
C ALA A 32 -4.27 3.16 6.48
N LYS A 33 -5.18 2.37 7.05
CA LYS A 33 -4.97 1.79 8.37
C LYS A 33 -3.75 0.90 8.24
N VAL A 34 -2.61 1.43 8.67
CA VAL A 34 -1.38 0.70 8.98
C VAL A 34 -1.79 -0.70 9.44
N SER A 35 -1.48 -1.70 8.61
CA SER A 35 -1.89 -3.08 8.81
C SER A 35 -1.44 -3.51 10.20
N THR A 36 -2.40 -3.71 11.10
CA THR A 36 -2.12 -3.92 12.54
C THR A 36 -1.56 -5.33 12.82
N CYS A 37 -1.25 -6.08 11.76
CA CYS A 37 -0.88 -7.49 11.77
C CYS A 37 -0.21 -7.85 10.43
N CYS A 38 0.99 -8.41 10.48
CA CYS A 38 1.67 -8.97 9.32
C CYS A 38 1.52 -10.49 9.30
N HIS A 39 0.98 -11.04 8.21
CA HIS A 39 0.85 -12.49 8.00
C HIS A 39 1.93 -13.04 7.05
N THR A 40 2.55 -12.17 6.27
CA THR A 40 3.67 -12.48 5.40
C THR A 40 4.78 -11.49 5.68
N LEU A 41 6.01 -11.98 5.62
CA LEU A 41 7.21 -11.16 5.78
C LEU A 41 7.99 -11.19 4.48
N THR A 42 8.55 -10.05 4.10
CA THR A 42 9.56 -9.96 3.06
C THR A 42 10.90 -9.57 3.67
N SER A 43 11.97 -10.13 3.13
CA SER A 43 13.34 -9.68 3.39
C SER A 43 13.92 -8.90 2.20
N ALA A 44 13.13 -8.73 1.14
CA ALA A 44 13.53 -7.96 -0.03
C ALA A 44 13.63 -6.47 0.33
N GLU A 45 14.70 -5.84 -0.13
CA GLU A 45 14.96 -4.43 0.12
C GLU A 45 13.95 -3.54 -0.60
N VAL A 46 13.37 -2.60 0.15
CA VAL A 46 12.46 -1.59 -0.39
C VAL A 46 13.30 -0.41 -0.86
N LYS A 47 13.35 -0.20 -2.17
CA LYS A 47 14.12 0.89 -2.79
C LYS A 47 13.32 2.19 -2.93
N ASP A 48 12.01 2.10 -2.83
CA ASP A 48 11.12 3.25 -2.94
C ASP A 48 11.23 4.14 -1.69
N PRO A 49 10.98 5.46 -1.82
CA PRO A 49 11.04 6.38 -0.70
C PRO A 49 10.02 6.00 0.38
N ILE A 50 10.52 5.77 1.59
CA ILE A 50 9.72 5.38 2.75
C ILE A 50 9.06 6.64 3.33
N GLN A 51 7.73 6.70 3.26
CA GLN A 51 6.95 7.81 3.81
C GLN A 51 6.68 7.62 5.31
N SER A 52 6.47 6.39 5.74
CA SER A 52 6.27 6.08 7.16
C SER A 52 6.76 4.67 7.51
N CYS A 53 7.06 4.51 8.78
CA CYS A 53 7.54 3.24 9.31
C CYS A 53 6.94 2.98 10.70
N ALA A 54 6.53 1.74 10.94
CA ALA A 54 6.00 1.29 12.23
C ALA A 54 6.45 -0.13 12.54
N ARG A 55 6.88 -0.38 13.77
CA ARG A 55 7.12 -1.73 14.28
C ARG A 55 5.79 -2.32 14.76
N VAL A 56 5.46 -3.51 14.26
CA VAL A 56 4.28 -4.27 14.68
C VAL A 56 4.74 -5.44 15.54
N PRO A 57 4.29 -5.55 16.80
CA PRO A 57 4.64 -6.68 17.65
C PRO A 57 3.99 -7.96 17.15
N GLY A 58 4.73 -9.06 17.23
CA GLY A 58 4.18 -10.39 16.99
C GLY A 58 3.14 -10.74 18.05
N ARG A 59 1.94 -11.14 17.63
CA ARG A 59 0.87 -11.52 18.56
C ARG A 59 -0.07 -12.54 17.95
N ARG A 60 -0.63 -13.40 18.82
CA ARG A 60 -1.72 -14.29 18.42
C ARG A 60 -3.03 -13.49 18.34
N ARG A 61 -3.74 -13.56 17.22
CA ARG A 61 -5.02 -12.88 17.02
C ARG A 61 -6.08 -13.92 16.63
N GLY A 62 -6.92 -14.29 17.60
CA GLY A 62 -7.89 -15.37 17.43
C GLY A 62 -7.21 -16.70 17.08
N ARG A 63 -7.56 -17.30 15.94
CA ARG A 63 -6.94 -18.53 15.42
C ARG A 63 -5.66 -18.30 14.60
N GLY A 64 -5.31 -17.04 14.28
CA GLY A 64 -4.14 -16.70 13.46
C GLY A 64 -2.96 -16.15 14.27
N TYR A 65 -1.80 -16.06 13.61
CA TYR A 65 -0.58 -15.46 14.15
C TYR A 65 -0.19 -14.23 13.33
N CYS A 66 0.03 -13.11 14.02
CA CYS A 66 0.68 -11.93 13.47
C CYS A 66 2.17 -12.07 13.73
N TYR A 67 2.97 -12.06 12.67
CA TYR A 67 4.42 -11.98 12.79
C TYR A 67 4.84 -10.60 13.25
N GLU A 68 5.94 -10.59 14.00
CA GLU A 68 6.64 -9.37 14.33
C GLU A 68 7.36 -8.84 13.08
N ALA A 69 7.18 -7.56 12.77
CA ALA A 69 7.65 -6.96 11.53
C ALA A 69 7.84 -5.44 11.62
N TYR A 70 8.61 -4.89 10.70
CA TYR A 70 8.55 -3.46 10.38
C TYR A 70 7.62 -3.25 9.19
N VAL A 71 6.58 -2.46 9.37
CA VAL A 71 5.69 -2.03 8.28
C VAL A 71 6.27 -0.74 7.71
N LEU A 72 6.76 -0.83 6.48
CA LEU A 72 7.21 0.32 5.69
C LEU A 72 6.10 0.70 4.71
N SER A 73 5.71 1.97 4.72
CA SER A 73 4.79 2.52 3.75
C SER A 73 5.56 3.39 2.77
N THR A 74 5.43 3.08 1.49
CA THR A 74 5.96 3.87 0.37
C THR A 74 4.80 4.52 -0.38
N GLU A 75 5.08 5.16 -1.51
CA GLU A 75 4.04 5.75 -2.35
C GLU A 75 3.11 4.66 -2.92
N GLY A 76 1.99 4.43 -2.23
CA GLY A 76 0.93 3.52 -2.66
C GLY A 76 1.08 2.06 -2.22
N THR A 77 2.18 1.66 -1.57
CA THR A 77 2.34 0.28 -1.08
C THR A 77 2.79 0.21 0.37
N THR A 78 2.37 -0.85 1.07
CA THR A 78 2.84 -1.17 2.41
C THR A 78 3.48 -2.55 2.41
N SER A 79 4.66 -2.65 2.99
CA SER A 79 5.46 -3.87 3.03
C SER A 79 5.77 -4.26 4.47
N CYS A 80 5.45 -5.51 4.82
CA CYS A 80 5.82 -6.12 6.09
C CYS A 80 7.23 -6.71 6.00
N ILE A 81 8.20 -6.04 6.59
CA ILE A 81 9.61 -6.41 6.55
C ILE A 81 9.94 -7.30 7.75
N ASN A 82 10.68 -8.37 7.49
CA ASN A 82 11.26 -9.20 8.53
C ASN A 82 12.20 -8.36 9.41
N ILE A 83 12.04 -8.43 10.73
CA ILE A 83 12.90 -7.73 11.69
C ILE A 83 14.39 -8.08 11.55
N ASN A 84 14.69 -9.27 11.00
CA ASN A 84 16.04 -9.78 10.80
C ASN A 84 16.58 -9.50 9.38
N ALA A 85 15.92 -8.66 8.59
CA ALA A 85 16.42 -8.30 7.27
C ALA A 85 17.74 -7.51 7.39
N PRO A 86 18.82 -7.88 6.68
CA PRO A 86 20.16 -7.31 6.92
C PRO A 86 20.27 -5.80 6.63
N TRP A 87 19.40 -5.27 5.78
CA TRP A 87 19.36 -3.86 5.39
C TRP A 87 18.51 -2.99 6.33
N ILE A 88 17.64 -3.59 7.17
CA ILE A 88 16.63 -2.82 7.89
C ILE A 88 17.27 -1.88 8.92
N GLU A 89 18.31 -2.31 9.62
CA GLU A 89 18.98 -1.50 10.63
C GLU A 89 19.57 -0.22 10.05
N GLU A 90 20.21 -0.32 8.88
CA GLU A 90 20.75 0.84 8.17
C GLU A 90 19.63 1.79 7.73
N THR A 91 18.53 1.25 7.20
CA THR A 91 17.36 2.04 6.82
C THR A 91 16.72 2.74 8.02
N LEU A 92 16.58 2.06 9.17
CA LEU A 92 16.06 2.65 10.41
C LEU A 92 16.96 3.80 10.90
N ALA A 93 18.28 3.65 10.78
CA ALA A 93 19.24 4.70 11.13
C ALA A 93 19.10 5.92 10.22
N LYS A 94 18.96 5.72 8.90
CA LYS A 94 18.71 6.81 7.93
C LYS A 94 17.41 7.55 8.23
N LEU A 95 16.31 6.81 8.43
CA LEU A 95 15.01 7.38 8.79
C LEU A 95 15.07 8.21 10.08
N LYS A 96 15.84 7.77 11.07
CA LYS A 96 16.06 8.53 12.31
C LYS A 96 16.84 9.82 12.09
N GLN A 97 17.85 9.80 11.21
CA GLN A 97 18.61 11.00 10.83
C GLN A 97 17.75 12.00 10.04
N ASP A 98 16.86 11.50 9.17
CA ASP A 98 15.93 12.32 8.38
C ASP A 98 14.76 12.89 9.20
N GLY A 99 14.71 12.62 10.51
CA GLY A 99 13.66 13.12 11.40
C GLY A 99 12.34 12.36 11.31
N ASN A 100 12.32 11.18 10.69
CA ASN A 100 11.14 10.32 10.58
C ASN A 100 11.37 8.95 11.26
N PRO A 101 11.55 8.90 12.60
CA PRO A 101 11.82 7.66 13.30
C PRO A 101 10.63 6.69 13.21
N CYS A 102 10.93 5.40 13.06
CA CYS A 102 9.92 4.35 13.07
C CYS A 102 9.18 4.31 14.40
N LYS A 103 7.84 4.28 14.34
CA LYS A 103 7.00 4.23 15.53
C LYS A 103 7.05 2.84 16.17
N GLY A 104 7.09 2.77 17.50
CA GLY A 104 7.04 1.49 18.24
C GLY A 104 8.36 0.74 18.36
N THR A 105 9.49 1.38 18.03
CA THR A 105 10.80 0.88 18.44
C THR A 105 10.96 1.05 19.95
N PRO A 106 11.45 0.03 20.68
CA PRO A 106 11.80 0.17 22.08
C PRO A 106 12.97 1.15 22.15
N GLN A 107 12.79 2.18 22.97
CA GLN A 107 13.72 3.28 23.18
C GLN A 107 14.88 2.86 24.08
#